data_AF-A0A7Z9WJY7-F1
#
_entry.id   AF-A0A7Z9WJY7-F1
#
_cell.length_a   1.000
_cell.length_b   1.000
_cell.length_c   1.000
_cell.angle_alpha   90.00
_cell.angle_beta   90.00
_cell.angle_gamma   90.00
#
_symmetry.space_group_name_H-M   'P 1'
#
loop_
_entity.id
_entity.type
_entity.pdbx_description
1 polymer ?
#
loop_
_entity_poly.entity_id
_entity_poly.type
_entity_poly.pdbx_seq_one_letter_code
_entity_poly.pdbx_strand_id
1 'polypeptide(L)'
;MIKFLTDEWIKALCQELNRSEAYAQAAKNWEGDFYFIVEPEGPVKEPVIFYVDLWHGKCREAKLVADEGEKQPAFRMRARLFIMHIQYIHWEAIILIYITTCCAI
;
A
#
# COMPACT_ATOMS: atom_id res chain seq x y z
N MET A 1 -0.45 -15.51 -12.67
CA MET A 1 -0.56 -15.26 -11.21
C MET A 1 0.51 -14.25 -10.86
N ILE A 2 0.13 -13.07 -10.37
CA ILE A 2 1.08 -12.02 -9.98
C ILE A 2 1.62 -12.38 -8.59
N LYS A 3 2.95 -12.42 -8.43
CA LYS A 3 3.57 -12.87 -7.18
C LYS A 3 3.61 -11.74 -6.17
N PHE A 4 3.25 -12.03 -4.92
CA PHE A 4 3.43 -11.08 -3.82
C PHE A 4 4.90 -10.66 -3.67
N LEU A 5 5.16 -9.45 -3.15
CA LEU A 5 6.50 -8.85 -3.04
C LEU A 5 7.18 -8.50 -4.38
N THR A 6 6.40 -8.25 -5.43
CA THR A 6 6.92 -7.80 -6.73
C THR A 6 6.40 -6.43 -7.11
N ASP A 7 7.11 -5.76 -8.02
CA ASP A 7 6.68 -4.48 -8.57
C ASP A 7 5.37 -4.61 -9.36
N GLU A 8 5.19 -5.72 -10.08
CA GLU A 8 3.96 -6.02 -10.80
C GLU A 8 2.77 -6.15 -9.85
N TRP A 9 2.99 -6.66 -8.63
CA TRP A 9 1.95 -6.80 -7.63
C TRP A 9 1.44 -5.46 -7.12
N ILE A 10 2.33 -4.55 -6.75
CA ILE A 10 1.91 -3.24 -6.22
C ILE A 10 1.27 -2.37 -7.32
N LYS A 11 1.73 -2.52 -8.57
CA LYS A 11 1.09 -1.87 -9.72
C LYS A 11 -0.31 -2.42 -9.98
N ALA A 12 -0.50 -3.74 -9.87
CA ALA A 12 -1.83 -4.34 -9.96
C ALA A 12 -2.76 -3.84 -8.84
N LEU A 13 -2.27 -3.73 -7.60
CA LEU A 13 -3.02 -3.14 -6.50
C LEU A 13 -3.50 -1.72 -6.82
N CYS A 14 -2.62 -0.88 -7.36
CA CYS A 14 -2.96 0.48 -7.78
C CYS A 14 -4.06 0.53 -8.85
N GLN A 15 -4.03 -0.41 -9.80
CA GLN A 15 -5.06 -0.54 -10.83
C GLN A 15 -6.41 -0.96 -10.23
N GLU A 16 -6.42 -1.92 -9.31
CA GLU A 16 -7.64 -2.36 -8.64
C GLU A 16 -8.25 -1.26 -7.76
N LEU A 17 -7.42 -0.52 -7.00
CA LEU A 17 -7.86 0.66 -6.25
C LEU A 17 -8.60 1.66 -7.16
N ASN A 18 -8.05 1.92 -8.34
CA ASN A 18 -8.65 2.85 -9.29
C ASN A 18 -9.96 2.35 -9.93
N ARG A 19 -10.21 1.03 -9.90
CA ARG A 19 -11.47 0.42 -10.36
C ARG A 19 -12.53 0.33 -9.25
N SER A 20 -12.13 0.42 -7.99
CA SER A 20 -13.02 0.27 -6.83
C SER A 20 -13.73 1.60 -6.51
N GLU A 21 -15.05 1.64 -6.73
CA GLU A 21 -15.88 2.77 -6.36
C GLU A 21 -15.94 2.96 -4.82
N ALA A 22 -15.98 1.86 -4.07
CA ALA A 22 -15.96 1.90 -2.61
C ALA A 22 -14.69 2.57 -2.07
N TYR A 23 -13.53 2.22 -2.63
CA TYR A 23 -12.28 2.91 -2.30
C TYR A 23 -12.33 4.39 -2.68
N ALA A 24 -12.76 4.71 -3.90
CA ALA A 24 -12.82 6.08 -4.37
C ALA A 24 -13.68 6.98 -3.45
N GLN A 25 -14.81 6.46 -2.96
CA GLN A 25 -15.67 7.19 -2.04
C GLN A 25 -15.07 7.35 -0.64
N ALA A 26 -14.49 6.29 -0.09
CA ALA A 26 -13.91 6.34 1.26
C ALA A 26 -12.66 7.23 1.32
N ALA A 27 -11.85 7.24 0.25
CA ALA A 27 -10.60 7.99 0.16
C ALA A 27 -10.74 9.33 -0.57
N LYS A 28 -11.96 9.82 -0.82
CA LYS A 28 -12.20 11.05 -1.61
C LYS A 28 -11.52 12.31 -1.04
N ASN A 29 -11.32 12.36 0.28
CA ASN A 29 -10.65 13.47 0.96
C ASN A 29 -9.23 13.11 1.40
N TRP A 30 -8.75 11.92 1.05
CA TRP A 30 -7.41 11.46 1.43
C TRP A 30 -6.37 12.17 0.58
N GLU A 31 -5.32 12.66 1.23
CA GLU A 31 -4.14 13.23 0.61
C GLU A 31 -2.90 12.66 1.30
N GLY A 32 -2.12 11.85 0.59
CA GLY A 32 -0.87 11.36 1.12
C GLY A 32 -0.39 10.09 0.45
N ASP A 33 0.93 10.01 0.29
CA ASP A 33 1.63 8.82 -0.15
C ASP A 33 2.13 7.99 1.03
N PHE A 34 2.34 6.72 0.76
CA PHE A 34 2.74 5.71 1.72
C PHE A 34 4.01 5.01 1.27
N TYR A 35 4.83 4.67 2.26
CA TYR A 35 5.60 3.44 2.20
C TYR A 35 4.93 2.31 2.97
N PHE A 36 4.73 1.19 2.30
CA PHE A 36 4.48 -0.09 2.95
C PHE A 36 5.79 -0.87 2.99
N ILE A 37 6.32 -1.07 4.19
CA ILE A 37 7.61 -1.72 4.44
C ILE A 37 7.32 -3.08 5.04
N VAL A 38 7.61 -4.13 4.28
CA VAL A 38 7.51 -5.51 4.72
C VAL A 38 8.82 -5.87 5.41
N GLU A 39 8.75 -6.17 6.70
CA GLU A 39 9.94 -6.55 7.47
C GLU A 39 10.44 -7.96 7.08
N PRO A 40 11.76 -8.20 7.15
CA PRO A 40 12.33 -9.53 6.92
C PRO A 40 11.70 -10.59 7.82
N GLU A 41 11.16 -11.65 7.23
CA GLU A 41 10.61 -12.79 7.95
C GLU A 41 10.66 -14.05 7.06
N GLY A 42 11.07 -15.18 7.66
CA GLY A 42 11.14 -16.47 6.98
C GLY A 42 12.03 -16.44 5.72
N PRO A 43 11.46 -16.66 4.50
CA PRO A 43 12.21 -16.65 3.25
C PRO A 43 12.63 -15.25 2.78
N VAL A 44 12.02 -14.18 3.31
CA VAL A 44 12.36 -12.79 2.99
C VAL A 44 13.47 -12.33 3.92
N LYS A 45 14.65 -12.05 3.37
CA LYS A 45 15.86 -11.69 4.15
C LYS A 45 16.09 -10.20 4.27
N GLU A 46 15.54 -9.42 3.34
CA GLU A 46 15.69 -7.97 3.27
C GLU A 46 14.31 -7.32 3.24
N PRO A 47 14.17 -6.10 3.79
CA PRO A 47 12.90 -5.40 3.77
C PRO A 47 12.47 -5.12 2.34
N VAL A 48 11.18 -5.31 2.06
CA VAL A 48 10.58 -4.98 0.76
C VAL A 48 9.77 -3.71 0.95
N ILE A 49 10.07 -2.68 0.16
CA ILE A 49 9.48 -1.35 0.31
C ILE A 49 8.62 -1.05 -0.91
N PHE A 50 7.34 -0.81 -0.67
CA PHE A 50 6.40 -0.37 -1.69
C PHE A 50 6.06 1.10 -1.49
N TYR A 51 6.23 1.89 -2.54
CA TYR A 51 5.70 3.23 -2.63
C TYR A 51 4.32 3.21 -3.25
N VAL A 52 3.38 3.95 -2.65
CA VAL A 52 2.03 4.14 -3.20
C VAL A 52 1.60 5.59 -2.98
N ASP A 53 1.25 6.27 -4.06
CA ASP A 53 0.73 7.63 -4.05
C ASP A 53 -0.79 7.63 -4.15
N LEU A 54 -1.46 7.97 -3.04
CA LEU A 54 -2.91 7.97 -2.92
C LEU A 54 -3.44 9.41 -2.78
N TRP A 55 -4.42 9.75 -3.60
CA TRP A 55 -4.97 11.10 -3.66
C TRP A 55 -6.42 11.11 -4.13
N HIS A 56 -7.31 11.70 -3.33
CA HIS A 56 -8.73 11.90 -3.64
C HIS A 56 -9.41 10.66 -4.25
N GLY A 57 -9.22 9.50 -3.62
CA GLY A 57 -9.83 8.25 -4.09
C GLY A 57 -9.17 7.63 -5.32
N LYS A 58 -7.95 8.05 -5.65
CA LYS A 58 -7.15 7.50 -6.75
C LYS A 58 -5.78 7.07 -6.28
N CYS A 59 -5.28 5.98 -6.86
CA CYS A 59 -3.88 5.63 -6.80
C CYS A 59 -3.19 6.20 -8.04
N ARG A 60 -2.27 7.16 -7.86
CA ARG A 60 -1.59 7.87 -8.97
C ARG A 60 -0.31 7.17 -9.40
N GLU A 61 0.44 6.63 -8.44
CA GLU A 61 1.69 5.91 -8.66
C GLU A 61 1.79 4.74 -7.67
N ALA A 62 2.32 3.62 -8.12
CA ALA A 62 2.72 2.53 -7.25
C ALA A 62 3.95 1.82 -7.82
N LYS A 63 4.93 1.55 -6.97
CA LYS A 63 6.20 0.93 -7.38
C LYS A 63 6.93 0.28 -6.22
N LEU A 64 7.71 -0.73 -6.53
CA LEU A 64 8.74 -1.22 -5.63
C LEU A 64 9.91 -0.22 -5.62
N VAL A 65 10.38 0.15 -4.43
CA VAL A 65 11.57 1.00 -4.25
C VAL A 65 12.69 0.21 -3.60
N ALA A 66 13.92 0.53 -3.99
CA ALA A 66 15.10 -0.19 -3.48
C ALA A 66 15.52 0.30 -2.09
N ASP A 67 15.25 1.56 -1.78
CA ASP A 67 15.69 2.22 -0.55
C ASP A 67 14.64 3.21 -0.04
N GLU A 68 14.55 3.36 1.30
CA GLU A 68 13.61 4.32 1.90
C GLU A 68 13.96 5.79 1.55
N GLY A 69 15.21 6.08 1.17
CA GLY A 69 15.64 7.41 0.74
C GLY A 69 15.20 7.82 -0.66
N GLU A 70 14.63 6.91 -1.46
CA GLU A 70 14.24 7.19 -2.85
C GLU A 70 13.12 8.25 -2.97
N LYS A 71 12.21 8.26 -1.99
CA LYS A 71 11.09 9.20 -1.83
C LYS A 71 10.95 9.61 -0.35
N GLN A 72 10.18 10.66 -0.08
CA GLN A 72 9.86 11.10 1.27
C GLN A 72 8.34 11.11 1.47
N PRO A 73 7.70 9.94 1.65
CA PRO A 73 6.26 9.89 1.77
C PRO A 73 5.77 10.44 3.11
N ALA A 74 4.52 10.90 3.10
CA ALA A 74 3.83 11.39 4.29
C ALA A 74 3.70 10.31 5.37
N PHE A 75 3.48 9.05 4.95
CA PHE A 75 3.24 7.95 5.87
C PHE A 75 4.19 6.77 5.61
N ARG A 76 4.62 6.11 6.70
CA ARG A 76 5.43 4.88 6.65
C ARG A 76 4.78 3.82 7.54
N MET A 77 4.38 2.72 6.94
CA MET A 77 3.77 1.58 7.61
C MET A 77 4.71 0.39 7.55
N ARG A 78 5.06 -0.16 8.71
CA ARG A 78 5.91 -1.35 8.84
C ARG A 78 5.08 -2.52 9.34
N ALA A 79 5.22 -3.68 8.71
CA ALA A 79 4.57 -4.90 9.15
C ALA A 79 5.37 -6.14 8.74
N ARG A 80 5.26 -7.20 9.56
CA ARG A 80 5.86 -8.50 9.27
C ARG A 80 5.18 -9.20 8.08
N LEU A 81 5.93 -10.05 7.38
CA LEU A 81 5.48 -10.76 6.19
C LEU A 81 4.17 -11.53 6.42
N PHE A 82 4.02 -12.21 7.56
CA PHE A 82 2.81 -12.97 7.86
C PHE A 82 1.56 -12.07 7.94
N ILE A 83 1.71 -10.85 8.47
CA ILE A 83 0.63 -9.87 8.57
C ILE A 83 0.29 -9.33 7.17
N MET A 84 1.30 -8.98 6.37
CA MET A 84 1.13 -8.44 5.02
C MET A 84 0.61 -9.49 4.01
N HIS A 85 0.92 -10.77 4.22
CA HIS A 85 0.43 -11.87 3.39
C HIS A 85 -1.04 -12.21 3.66
N ILE A 86 -1.49 -12.18 4.93
CA ILE A 86 -2.93 -12.33 5.26
C ILE A 86 -3.73 -11.16 4.71
N GLN A 87 -3.15 -9.96 4.72
CA GLN A 87 -3.73 -8.75 4.15
C GLN A 87 -3.97 -8.85 2.63
N TYR A 88 -3.31 -9.75 1.90
CA TYR A 88 -3.60 -10.03 0.49
C TYR A 88 -5.06 -10.50 0.24
N ILE A 89 -5.70 -11.14 1.22
CA ILE A 89 -7.06 -11.67 1.09
C ILE A 89 -8.11 -10.57 1.36
N HIS A 90 -7.74 -9.49 2.06
CA HIS A 90 -8.66 -8.41 2.47
C HIS A 90 -8.05 -7.02 2.30
N TRP A 91 -7.21 -6.81 1.30
CA TRP A 91 -6.37 -5.61 1.17
C TRP A 91 -7.17 -4.30 1.08
N GLU A 92 -8.37 -4.33 0.48
CA GLU A 92 -9.29 -3.18 0.48
C GLU A 92 -9.56 -2.72 1.92
N ALA A 93 -9.76 -3.66 2.85
CA ALA A 93 -10.10 -3.35 4.24
C ALA A 93 -8.97 -2.63 4.98
N ILE A 94 -7.69 -2.90 4.73
CA ILE A 94 -6.59 -2.26 5.48
C ILE A 94 -6.40 -0.82 5.03
N ILE A 95 -6.37 -0.59 3.72
CA ILE A 95 -6.27 0.77 3.18
C ILE A 95 -7.52 1.56 3.60
N LEU A 96 -8.72 0.96 3.54
CA LEU A 96 -9.94 1.59 4.02
C LEU A 96 -9.92 1.85 5.54
N ILE A 97 -9.44 0.93 6.37
CA ILE A 97 -9.35 1.11 7.83
C ILE A 97 -8.37 2.25 8.16
N TYR A 98 -7.21 2.29 7.50
CA TYR A 98 -6.24 3.37 7.74
C TYR A 98 -6.77 4.72 7.26
N ILE A 99 -7.34 4.78 6.06
CA ILE A 99 -7.91 6.01 5.53
C ILE A 99 -9.09 6.47 6.39
N THR A 100 -9.97 5.58 6.83
CA THR A 100 -11.11 5.95 7.68
C THR A 100 -10.71 6.32 9.11
N THR A 101 -9.67 5.69 9.69
CA THR A 101 -9.18 6.07 11.03
C THR A 101 -8.35 7.35 11.00
N CYS A 102 -7.58 7.60 9.94
CA CYS A 102 -6.81 8.84 9.78
C CYS A 102 -7.65 10.02 9.26
N CYS A 103 -8.70 9.79 8.46
CA CYS A 103 -9.65 10.84 8.03
C CYS A 103 -10.78 11.12 9.03
N ALA A 104 -10.88 10.37 10.15
CA ALA A 104 -11.85 10.66 11.21
C ALA A 104 -11.41 11.79 12.17
N ILE A 105 -10.42 12.60 11.76
CA ILE A 105 -9.98 13.82 12.45
C ILE A 105 -10.37 15.04 11.62
#